data_AF-A0A1A2X892-F1
#
_entry.id   AF-A0A1A2X892-F1
#
_cell.length_a   1.000
_cell.length_b   1.000
_cell.length_c   1.000
_cell.angle_alpha   90.00
_cell.angle_beta   90.00
_cell.angle_gamma   90.00
#
_symmetry.space_group_name_H-M   'P 1'
#
loop_
_entity.id
_entity.type
_entity.pdbx_description
1 polymer ?
#
loop_
_entity_poly.entity_id
_entity_poly.type
_entity_poly.pdbx_seq_one_letter_code
_entity_poly.pdbx_strand_id
1 'polypeptide(L)'
;MDQLWANRAASSEAAVAQRHLKRLWALPATQLGVVAWPAARKDRLFGTWHYWWQAHLLDCLVDAQLRDPQPHRRTMIERQVRSHRLRNNLRWTNSYYDDMAWLALALERAARIAGVTRRRALPKLADQFVGAWAPDDGGGIPWRKQDKFFNAPANGPAGIFLARYGDHLQRADQISDWIDRTLIDPETHLVFDGIKDGSLVRAQYTYCQGVVLGLETELAARTGAEARARHQARVHRLVAAVGEHMAPSGVLRGAGGGDGGLFAGITARYLALVATTLPGDSADDAMARDAARTIVLSSAKSAWDYRQTVDGLPLFGPFWDRDAELPPQRSEAGQDAEFVAGAVNSSEIAERDLSVQLSGWMLMEAAGNVTAVSAR
;
A
#
# COMPACT_ATOMS: atom_id res chain seq x y z
N MET A 1 3.32 24.04 -0.44
CA MET A 1 3.64 22.69 -0.96
C MET A 1 4.89 22.86 -1.79
N ASP A 2 5.91 22.04 -1.59
CA ASP A 2 7.11 22.09 -2.43
C ASP A 2 6.71 21.73 -3.87
N GLN A 3 6.81 22.70 -4.78
CA GLN A 3 6.39 22.56 -6.18
C GLN A 3 7.13 21.41 -6.87
N LEU A 4 8.34 21.08 -6.41
CA LEU A 4 9.13 19.99 -6.95
C LEU A 4 8.43 18.63 -6.76
N TRP A 5 8.06 18.28 -5.53
CA TRP A 5 7.43 16.98 -5.25
C TRP A 5 6.05 16.87 -5.87
N ALA A 6 5.28 17.96 -5.91
CA ALA A 6 4.00 18.00 -6.58
C ALA A 6 4.14 17.70 -8.09
N ASN A 7 5.14 18.26 -8.75
CA ASN A 7 5.44 17.99 -10.16
C ASN A 7 5.89 16.54 -10.37
N ARG A 8 6.78 16.02 -9.50
CA ARG A 8 7.25 14.62 -9.55
C ARG A 8 6.08 13.63 -9.44
N ALA A 9 5.18 13.86 -8.49
CA ALA A 9 3.96 13.07 -8.30
C ALA A 9 3.03 13.14 -9.51
N ALA A 10 2.82 14.33 -10.08
CA ALA A 10 2.02 14.50 -11.29
C ALA A 10 2.64 13.80 -12.52
N SER A 11 3.96 13.81 -12.66
CA SER A 11 4.65 13.05 -13.72
C SER A 11 4.51 11.54 -13.53
N SER A 12 4.57 11.04 -12.29
CA SER A 12 4.33 9.61 -12.00
C SER A 12 2.89 9.19 -12.29
N GLU A 13 1.91 10.02 -11.94
CA GLU A 13 0.49 9.83 -12.31
C GLU A 13 0.33 9.72 -13.84
N ALA A 14 0.93 10.66 -14.59
CA ALA A 14 0.87 10.67 -16.05
C ALA A 14 1.53 9.42 -16.66
N ALA A 15 2.67 8.97 -16.13
CA ALA A 15 3.35 7.75 -16.56
C ALA A 15 2.45 6.52 -16.44
N VAL A 16 1.86 6.31 -15.26
CA VAL A 16 0.94 5.18 -15.01
C VAL A 16 -0.32 5.31 -15.87
N ALA A 17 -0.86 6.52 -16.00
CA ALA A 17 -2.05 6.77 -16.81
C ALA A 17 -1.86 6.42 -18.28
N GLN A 18 -0.75 6.84 -18.87
CA GLN A 18 -0.42 6.56 -20.27
C GLN A 18 -0.13 5.08 -20.53
N ARG A 19 0.68 4.48 -19.64
CA ARG A 19 1.25 3.14 -19.86
C ARG A 19 0.30 2.03 -19.45
N HIS A 20 -0.41 2.17 -18.34
CA HIS A 20 -1.18 1.08 -17.74
C HIS A 20 -2.70 1.23 -17.85
N LEU A 21 -3.27 2.45 -17.90
CA LEU A 21 -4.73 2.58 -17.87
C LEU A 21 -5.36 2.22 -19.21
N LYS A 22 -6.30 1.27 -19.19
CA LYS A 22 -7.09 0.82 -20.35
C LYS A 22 -8.55 0.62 -19.95
N ARG A 23 -9.47 0.70 -20.92
CA ARG A 23 -10.89 0.36 -20.71
C ARG A 23 -11.04 -1.14 -20.54
N LEU A 24 -11.84 -1.58 -19.57
CA LEU A 24 -12.17 -2.98 -19.37
C LEU A 24 -13.05 -3.46 -20.52
N TRP A 25 -12.54 -4.36 -21.35
CA TRP A 25 -13.25 -4.97 -22.49
C TRP A 25 -13.90 -3.94 -23.43
N ALA A 26 -13.22 -2.80 -23.65
CA ALA A 26 -13.71 -1.65 -24.41
C ALA A 26 -15.02 -1.00 -23.91
N LEU A 27 -15.52 -1.40 -22.72
CA LEU A 27 -16.77 -0.88 -22.18
C LEU A 27 -16.64 0.62 -21.82
N PRO A 28 -17.64 1.45 -22.16
CA PRO A 28 -17.62 2.86 -21.81
C PRO A 28 -17.67 3.06 -20.30
N ALA A 29 -17.08 4.17 -19.83
CA ALA A 29 -16.99 4.52 -18.41
C ALA A 29 -16.35 3.42 -17.53
N THR A 30 -15.43 2.64 -18.10
CA THR A 30 -14.57 1.71 -17.37
C THR A 30 -13.10 2.07 -17.54
N GLN A 31 -12.29 1.68 -16.55
CA GLN A 31 -10.85 1.84 -16.51
C GLN A 31 -10.26 0.86 -15.50
N LEU A 32 -9.17 0.19 -15.88
CA LEU A 32 -8.31 -0.61 -15.01
C LEU A 32 -6.85 -0.46 -15.47
N GLY A 33 -5.90 -0.75 -14.59
CA GLY A 33 -4.49 -0.86 -14.93
C GLY A 33 -4.18 -2.24 -15.51
N VAL A 34 -3.56 -2.30 -16.69
CA VAL A 34 -2.92 -3.54 -17.16
C VAL A 34 -1.70 -3.84 -16.30
N VAL A 35 -1.43 -5.13 -16.09
CA VAL A 35 -0.45 -5.60 -15.10
C VAL A 35 1.01 -5.38 -15.52
N ALA A 36 1.26 -5.22 -16.83
CA ALA A 36 2.59 -5.02 -17.38
C ALA A 36 2.60 -3.93 -18.47
N TRP A 37 3.74 -3.24 -18.62
CA TRP A 37 4.03 -2.34 -19.72
C TRP A 37 5.45 -2.56 -20.29
N PRO A 38 5.65 -2.59 -21.63
CA PRO A 38 4.63 -2.57 -22.68
C PRO A 38 3.67 -3.76 -22.62
N ALA A 39 2.38 -3.45 -22.72
CA ALA A 39 1.30 -4.42 -22.51
C ALA A 39 1.10 -5.32 -23.73
N ALA A 40 1.13 -6.64 -23.52
CA ALA A 40 0.79 -7.64 -24.52
C ALA A 40 -0.72 -7.69 -24.75
N ARG A 41 -1.16 -8.45 -25.78
CA ARG A 41 -2.59 -8.58 -26.10
C ARG A 41 -3.38 -9.18 -24.94
N LYS A 42 -2.82 -10.17 -24.23
CA LYS A 42 -3.45 -10.81 -23.07
C LYS A 42 -3.73 -9.82 -21.94
N ASP A 43 -2.81 -8.89 -21.68
CA ASP A 43 -2.93 -7.89 -20.62
C ASP A 43 -4.00 -6.86 -20.95
N ARG A 44 -4.03 -6.39 -22.21
CA ARG A 44 -5.05 -5.44 -22.70
C ARG A 44 -6.47 -6.02 -22.67
N LEU A 45 -6.60 -7.34 -22.78
CA LEU A 45 -7.87 -8.05 -22.63
C LEU A 45 -8.19 -8.41 -21.17
N PHE A 46 -7.32 -8.04 -20.22
CA PHE A 46 -7.42 -8.37 -18.79
C PHE A 46 -7.51 -9.87 -18.53
N GLY A 47 -6.80 -10.67 -19.34
CA GLY A 47 -6.60 -12.11 -19.11
C GLY A 47 -5.86 -12.34 -17.79
N THR A 48 -4.83 -11.55 -17.54
CA THR A 48 -4.19 -11.41 -16.22
C THR A 48 -4.71 -10.15 -15.53
N TRP A 49 -5.03 -10.28 -14.24
CA TRP A 49 -5.55 -9.19 -13.43
C TRP A 49 -5.28 -9.48 -11.95
N HIS A 50 -4.62 -8.55 -11.26
CA HIS A 50 -4.33 -8.67 -9.83
C HIS A 50 -5.24 -7.74 -9.04
N TYR A 51 -6.08 -8.33 -8.19
CA TYR A 51 -7.10 -7.62 -7.43
C TYR A 51 -6.48 -6.51 -6.58
N TRP A 52 -5.49 -6.82 -5.75
CA TRP A 52 -4.94 -5.84 -4.81
C TRP A 52 -4.06 -4.79 -5.47
N TRP A 53 -3.41 -5.07 -6.61
CA TRP A 53 -2.70 -4.04 -7.39
C TRP A 53 -3.68 -2.97 -7.88
N GLN A 54 -4.92 -3.34 -8.26
CA GLN A 54 -5.95 -2.38 -8.62
C GLN A 54 -6.46 -1.56 -7.44
N ALA A 55 -6.45 -2.12 -6.23
CA ALA A 55 -6.77 -1.38 -5.01
C ALA A 55 -5.70 -0.31 -4.75
N HIS A 56 -4.42 -0.64 -4.90
CA HIS A 56 -3.34 0.36 -4.79
C HIS A 56 -3.35 1.40 -5.91
N LEU A 57 -3.74 1.01 -7.14
CA LEU A 57 -3.97 1.98 -8.21
C LEU A 57 -5.10 2.95 -7.86
N LEU A 58 -6.20 2.45 -7.29
CA LEU A 58 -7.27 3.31 -6.78
C LEU A 58 -6.75 4.25 -5.69
N ASP A 59 -5.93 3.75 -4.77
CA ASP A 59 -5.33 4.57 -3.71
C ASP A 59 -4.42 5.68 -4.24
N CYS A 60 -3.61 5.41 -5.27
CA CYS A 60 -2.76 6.42 -5.91
C CYS A 60 -3.59 7.48 -6.65
N LEU A 61 -4.69 7.08 -7.33
CA LEU A 61 -5.64 8.03 -7.91
C LEU A 61 -6.26 8.94 -6.85
N VAL A 62 -6.56 8.39 -5.66
CA VAL A 62 -7.06 9.17 -4.52
C VAL A 62 -5.98 10.09 -3.95
N ASP A 63 -4.71 9.68 -3.91
CA ASP A 63 -3.60 10.57 -3.52
C ASP A 63 -3.50 11.77 -4.46
N ALA A 64 -3.53 11.55 -5.77
CA ALA A 64 -3.49 12.64 -6.75
C ALA A 64 -4.68 13.58 -6.63
N GLN A 65 -5.88 13.04 -6.35
CA GLN A 65 -7.08 13.85 -6.07
C GLN A 65 -6.97 14.64 -4.76
N LEU A 66 -6.28 14.12 -3.74
CA LEU A 66 -6.03 14.82 -2.48
C LEU A 66 -5.02 15.97 -2.68
N ARG A 67 -3.94 15.71 -3.42
CA ARG A 67 -2.89 16.68 -3.72
C ARG A 67 -3.41 17.86 -4.53
N ASP A 68 -4.18 17.60 -5.58
CA ASP A 68 -4.75 18.59 -6.48
C ASP A 68 -6.15 18.15 -6.95
N PRO A 69 -7.22 18.58 -6.28
CA PRO A 69 -8.58 18.15 -6.59
C PRO A 69 -9.04 18.58 -7.99
N GLN A 70 -9.36 17.60 -8.86
CA GLN A 70 -9.77 17.88 -10.24
C GLN A 70 -11.01 17.04 -10.65
N PRO A 71 -11.99 17.61 -11.38
CA PRO A 71 -13.18 16.85 -11.80
C PRO A 71 -12.86 15.58 -12.62
N HIS A 72 -11.81 15.62 -13.43
CA HIS A 72 -11.38 14.47 -14.23
C HIS A 72 -10.78 13.35 -13.38
N ARG A 73 -9.99 13.67 -12.33
CA ARG A 73 -9.45 12.69 -11.36
C ARG A 73 -10.57 12.00 -10.59
N ARG A 74 -11.57 12.75 -10.12
CA ARG A 74 -12.81 12.18 -9.53
C ARG A 74 -13.50 11.19 -10.50
N THR A 75 -13.58 11.54 -11.78
CA THR A 75 -14.15 10.66 -12.81
C THR A 75 -13.32 9.38 -12.99
N MET A 76 -11.99 9.47 -12.95
CA MET A 76 -11.09 8.31 -13.01
C MET A 76 -11.27 7.39 -11.81
N ILE A 77 -11.36 7.94 -10.59
CA ILE A 77 -11.66 7.20 -9.36
C ILE A 77 -12.99 6.44 -9.49
N GLU A 78 -14.05 7.11 -9.97
CA GLU A 78 -15.36 6.46 -10.15
C GLU A 78 -15.30 5.30 -11.16
N ARG A 79 -14.59 5.50 -12.28
CA ARG A 79 -14.38 4.46 -13.30
C ARG A 79 -13.59 3.28 -12.75
N GLN A 80 -12.52 3.53 -11.99
CA GLN A 80 -11.71 2.49 -11.37
C GLN A 80 -12.56 1.66 -10.39
N VAL A 81 -13.30 2.30 -9.48
CA VAL A 81 -14.20 1.63 -8.53
C VAL A 81 -15.26 0.79 -9.24
N ARG A 82 -15.88 1.32 -10.30
CA ARG A 82 -16.88 0.59 -11.11
C ARG A 82 -16.26 -0.65 -11.77
N SER A 83 -15.09 -0.48 -12.36
CA SER A 83 -14.44 -1.52 -13.18
C SER A 83 -13.87 -2.64 -12.32
N HIS A 84 -13.35 -2.31 -11.13
CA HIS A 84 -12.90 -3.29 -10.14
C HIS A 84 -14.02 -4.27 -9.79
N ARG A 85 -15.20 -3.72 -9.44
CA ARG A 85 -16.37 -4.52 -9.14
C ARG A 85 -16.82 -5.36 -10.34
N LEU A 86 -16.82 -4.78 -11.54
CA LEU A 86 -17.24 -5.46 -12.76
C LEU A 86 -16.31 -6.64 -13.09
N ARG A 87 -14.98 -6.43 -13.04
CA ARG A 87 -13.96 -7.46 -13.30
C ARG A 87 -13.97 -8.57 -12.25
N ASN A 88 -14.41 -8.28 -11.03
CA ASN A 88 -14.64 -9.25 -9.96
C ASN A 88 -16.10 -9.76 -9.91
N ASN A 89 -16.73 -9.98 -11.07
CA ASN A 89 -18.08 -10.58 -11.18
C ASN A 89 -19.16 -9.87 -10.36
N LEU A 90 -19.14 -8.54 -10.36
CA LEU A 90 -20.05 -7.66 -9.60
C LEU A 90 -19.96 -7.79 -8.07
N ARG A 91 -18.88 -8.40 -7.56
CA ARG A 91 -18.62 -8.61 -6.13
C ARG A 91 -17.47 -7.72 -5.64
N TRP A 92 -17.54 -7.36 -4.36
CA TRP A 92 -16.42 -6.72 -3.65
C TRP A 92 -15.55 -7.75 -2.94
N THR A 93 -16.14 -8.84 -2.47
CA THR A 93 -15.45 -9.88 -1.71
C THR A 93 -14.73 -10.87 -2.63
N ASN A 94 -13.63 -11.45 -2.15
CA ASN A 94 -12.96 -12.59 -2.74
C ASN A 94 -12.58 -13.60 -1.63
N SER A 95 -11.60 -14.48 -1.88
CA SER A 95 -11.13 -15.50 -0.92
C SER A 95 -9.98 -15.06 -0.03
N TYR A 96 -9.37 -13.89 -0.28
CA TYR A 96 -8.16 -13.37 0.35
C TYR A 96 -8.52 -12.14 1.18
N TYR A 97 -8.26 -12.17 2.49
CA TYR A 97 -8.68 -11.10 3.40
C TYR A 97 -7.82 -9.84 3.26
N ASP A 98 -6.53 -10.01 2.98
CA ASP A 98 -5.59 -8.93 2.63
C ASP A 98 -6.04 -8.17 1.37
N ASP A 99 -6.35 -8.88 0.27
CA ASP A 99 -6.91 -8.28 -0.95
C ASP A 99 -8.13 -7.40 -0.62
N MET A 100 -9.09 -7.98 0.11
CA MET A 100 -10.31 -7.27 0.52
C MET A 100 -10.00 -6.05 1.38
N ALA A 101 -9.02 -6.14 2.28
CA ALA A 101 -8.64 -5.06 3.18
C ALA A 101 -7.98 -3.90 2.42
N TRP A 102 -7.14 -4.18 1.44
CA TRP A 102 -6.58 -3.16 0.54
C TRP A 102 -7.67 -2.42 -0.23
N LEU A 103 -8.65 -3.14 -0.78
CA LEU A 103 -9.78 -2.48 -1.43
C LEU A 103 -10.62 -1.67 -0.45
N ALA A 104 -10.86 -2.18 0.77
CA ALA A 104 -11.65 -1.48 1.78
C ALA A 104 -11.02 -0.12 2.14
N LEU A 105 -9.69 -0.09 2.32
CA LEU A 105 -8.94 1.15 2.53
C LEU A 105 -9.09 2.13 1.37
N ALA A 106 -8.86 1.67 0.14
CA ALA A 106 -8.95 2.53 -1.04
C ALA A 106 -10.37 3.05 -1.27
N LEU A 107 -11.40 2.25 -1.00
CA LEU A 107 -12.81 2.67 -1.08
C LEU A 107 -13.20 3.64 0.04
N GLU A 108 -12.70 3.46 1.26
CA GLU A 108 -12.92 4.40 2.37
C GLU A 108 -12.33 5.76 2.01
N ARG A 109 -11.09 5.78 1.51
CA ARG A 109 -10.43 7.02 1.09
C ARG A 109 -11.14 7.66 -0.10
N ALA A 110 -11.57 6.88 -1.10
CA ALA A 110 -12.33 7.40 -2.24
C ALA A 110 -13.68 8.03 -1.82
N ALA A 111 -14.36 7.43 -0.84
CA ALA A 111 -15.58 8.00 -0.26
C ALA A 111 -15.30 9.32 0.46
N ARG A 112 -14.29 9.34 1.33
CA ARG A 112 -13.97 10.50 2.17
C ARG A 112 -13.36 11.68 1.41
N ILE A 113 -12.48 11.42 0.43
CA ILE A 113 -11.71 12.47 -0.27
C ILE A 113 -12.40 12.88 -1.58
N ALA A 114 -12.96 11.94 -2.34
CA ALA A 114 -13.51 12.20 -3.67
C ALA A 114 -15.05 12.15 -3.73
N GLY A 115 -15.72 11.81 -2.61
CA GLY A 115 -17.17 11.62 -2.56
C GLY A 115 -17.66 10.46 -3.43
N VAL A 116 -16.78 9.52 -3.81
CA VAL A 116 -17.12 8.36 -4.64
C VAL A 116 -17.51 7.22 -3.71
N THR A 117 -18.82 7.06 -3.49
CA THR A 117 -19.35 6.08 -2.54
C THR A 117 -20.05 4.92 -3.24
N ARG A 118 -20.03 3.75 -2.58
CA ARG A 118 -20.83 2.58 -2.95
C ARG A 118 -21.52 2.08 -1.69
N ARG A 119 -22.81 2.39 -1.55
CA ARG A 119 -23.62 2.20 -0.33
C ARG A 119 -23.38 0.88 0.43
N ARG A 120 -23.17 -0.24 -0.26
CA ARG A 120 -23.03 -1.57 0.33
C ARG A 120 -21.59 -2.10 0.37
N ALA A 121 -20.59 -1.33 -0.09
CA ALA A 121 -19.22 -1.84 -0.19
C ALA A 121 -18.53 -1.88 1.18
N LEU A 122 -18.40 -0.74 1.85
CA LEU A 122 -17.69 -0.64 3.13
C LEU A 122 -18.35 -1.46 4.25
N PRO A 123 -19.68 -1.43 4.47
CA PRO A 123 -20.30 -2.30 5.48
C PRO A 123 -20.01 -3.77 5.23
N LYS A 124 -20.15 -4.22 3.97
CA LYS A 124 -19.92 -5.63 3.61
C LYS A 124 -18.48 -6.07 3.84
N LEU A 125 -17.50 -5.18 3.59
CA LEU A 125 -16.09 -5.49 3.83
C LEU A 125 -15.78 -5.48 5.33
N ALA A 126 -16.32 -4.52 6.09
CA ALA A 126 -16.22 -4.50 7.55
C ALA A 126 -16.74 -5.80 8.18
N ASP A 127 -17.91 -6.27 7.74
CA ASP A 127 -18.49 -7.53 8.20
C ASP A 127 -17.57 -8.74 7.92
N GLN A 128 -16.84 -8.74 6.79
CA GLN A 128 -15.87 -9.81 6.51
C GLN A 128 -14.73 -9.81 7.53
N PHE A 129 -14.18 -8.64 7.89
CA PHE A 129 -13.03 -8.57 8.80
C PHE A 129 -13.43 -8.84 10.25
N VAL A 130 -14.55 -8.25 10.70
CA VAL A 130 -15.07 -8.47 12.05
C VAL A 130 -15.47 -9.94 12.25
N GLY A 131 -16.12 -10.55 11.25
CA GLY A 131 -16.55 -11.94 11.33
C GLY A 131 -15.43 -12.98 11.13
N ALA A 132 -14.28 -12.58 10.56
CA ALA A 132 -13.15 -13.48 10.33
C ALA A 132 -12.14 -13.51 11.49
N TRP A 133 -12.27 -12.60 12.45
CA TRP A 133 -11.44 -12.62 13.65
C TRP A 133 -11.63 -13.93 14.42
N ALA A 134 -10.54 -14.68 14.64
CA ALA A 134 -10.59 -16.03 15.20
C ALA A 134 -9.90 -16.10 16.58
N PRO A 135 -10.55 -15.66 17.68
CA PRO A 135 -9.93 -15.64 19.00
C PRO A 135 -9.62 -17.05 19.51
N ASP A 136 -10.45 -18.05 19.18
CA ASP A 136 -10.28 -19.44 19.62
C ASP A 136 -9.10 -20.15 18.94
N ASP A 137 -8.64 -19.64 17.79
CA ASP A 137 -7.46 -20.14 17.06
C ASP A 137 -6.18 -19.34 17.39
N GLY A 138 -6.18 -18.58 18.49
CA GLY A 138 -5.04 -17.75 18.92
C GLY A 138 -5.11 -16.28 18.46
N GLY A 139 -6.23 -15.85 17.88
CA GLY A 139 -6.45 -14.48 17.39
C GLY A 139 -6.00 -14.27 15.94
N GLY A 140 -6.35 -13.10 15.39
CA GLY A 140 -6.02 -12.72 14.02
C GLY A 140 -7.14 -12.99 13.01
N ILE A 141 -7.02 -12.33 11.87
CA ILE A 141 -7.75 -12.60 10.63
C ILE A 141 -6.87 -13.52 9.77
N PRO A 142 -7.39 -14.66 9.28
CA PRO A 142 -6.62 -15.56 8.43
C PRO A 142 -6.33 -14.90 7.08
N TRP A 143 -5.27 -15.32 6.41
CA TRP A 143 -4.88 -14.79 5.11
C TRP A 143 -5.94 -15.04 4.04
N ARG A 144 -6.42 -16.29 3.95
CA ARG A 144 -7.51 -16.69 3.05
C ARG A 144 -8.58 -17.46 3.81
N LYS A 145 -9.77 -17.54 3.22
CA LYS A 145 -10.89 -18.30 3.80
C LYS A 145 -10.49 -19.77 4.01
N GLN A 146 -10.83 -20.30 5.19
CA GLN A 146 -10.53 -21.68 5.61
C GLN A 146 -9.03 -21.99 5.77
N ASP A 147 -8.19 -20.96 5.93
CA ASP A 147 -6.76 -21.14 6.19
C ASP A 147 -6.43 -20.99 7.69
N LYS A 148 -5.28 -21.56 8.08
CA LYS A 148 -4.69 -21.40 9.43
C LYS A 148 -3.40 -20.59 9.40
N PHE A 149 -3.24 -19.75 8.39
CA PHE A 149 -2.16 -18.79 8.29
C PHE A 149 -2.70 -17.40 8.60
N PHE A 150 -2.22 -16.80 9.68
CA PHE A 150 -2.59 -15.46 10.11
C PHE A 150 -1.40 -14.55 9.90
N ASN A 151 -1.54 -13.52 9.07
CA ASN A 151 -0.41 -12.73 8.61
C ASN A 151 -0.64 -11.23 8.82
N ALA A 152 0.44 -10.47 9.00
CA ALA A 152 0.39 -9.02 9.11
C ALA A 152 -0.31 -8.35 7.90
N PRO A 153 -0.15 -8.83 6.65
CA PRO A 153 -0.87 -8.32 5.48
C PRO A 153 -2.39 -8.39 5.51
N ALA A 154 -2.99 -9.42 6.14
CA ALA A 154 -4.44 -9.47 6.31
C ALA A 154 -4.91 -8.63 7.51
N ASN A 155 -4.09 -8.56 8.57
CA ASN A 155 -4.47 -7.96 9.84
C ASN A 155 -4.24 -6.44 9.89
N GLY A 156 -3.06 -5.97 9.49
CA GLY A 156 -2.71 -4.54 9.51
C GLY A 156 -3.68 -3.67 8.71
N PRO A 157 -3.87 -3.93 7.40
CA PRO A 157 -4.82 -3.17 6.56
C PRO A 157 -6.27 -3.25 7.06
N ALA A 158 -6.72 -4.42 7.53
CA ALA A 158 -8.05 -4.57 8.10
C ALA A 158 -8.21 -3.75 9.38
N GLY A 159 -7.21 -3.78 10.26
CA GLY A 159 -7.15 -2.95 11.47
C GLY A 159 -7.20 -1.46 11.14
N ILE A 160 -6.40 -0.99 10.16
CA ILE A 160 -6.40 0.42 9.73
C ILE A 160 -7.80 0.83 9.25
N PHE A 161 -8.43 -0.04 8.44
CA PHE A 161 -9.78 0.22 7.94
C PHE A 161 -10.80 0.29 9.10
N LEU A 162 -10.77 -0.67 10.03
CA LEU A 162 -11.68 -0.72 11.18
C LEU A 162 -11.45 0.44 12.17
N ALA A 163 -10.22 0.95 12.29
CA ALA A 163 -9.95 2.15 13.08
C ALA A 163 -10.58 3.41 12.47
N ARG A 164 -10.75 3.45 11.15
CA ARG A 164 -11.32 4.60 10.41
C ARG A 164 -12.83 4.52 10.20
N TYR A 165 -13.39 3.31 10.14
CA TYR A 165 -14.74 3.08 9.64
C TYR A 165 -15.65 2.41 10.67
N GLY A 166 -16.82 3.03 10.90
CA GLY A 166 -17.84 2.50 11.80
C GLY A 166 -17.41 2.56 13.27
N ASP A 167 -18.10 1.77 14.09
CA ASP A 167 -17.78 1.62 15.52
C ASP A 167 -17.00 0.31 15.74
N HIS A 168 -15.78 0.28 15.22
CA HIS A 168 -14.92 -0.90 15.21
C HIS A 168 -13.52 -0.64 15.82
N LEU A 169 -13.34 0.50 16.49
CA LEU A 169 -12.06 0.89 17.08
C LEU A 169 -11.52 -0.15 18.07
N GLN A 170 -12.40 -0.74 18.88
CA GLN A 170 -12.02 -1.82 19.81
C GLN A 170 -11.47 -3.05 19.08
N ARG A 171 -12.05 -3.41 17.92
CA ARG A 171 -11.55 -4.54 17.12
C ARG A 171 -10.19 -4.22 16.52
N ALA A 172 -9.97 -2.98 16.07
CA ALA A 172 -8.69 -2.55 15.56
C ALA A 172 -7.58 -2.59 16.64
N ASP A 173 -7.88 -2.18 17.87
CA ASP A 173 -6.96 -2.28 19.02
C ASP A 173 -6.61 -3.75 19.34
N GLN A 174 -7.61 -4.65 19.33
CA GLN A 174 -7.37 -6.09 19.51
C GLN A 174 -6.48 -6.71 18.42
N ILE A 175 -6.64 -6.26 17.17
CA ILE A 175 -5.76 -6.67 16.06
C ILE A 175 -4.33 -6.18 16.31
N SER A 176 -4.15 -4.91 16.70
CA SER A 176 -2.84 -4.34 17.05
C SER A 176 -2.16 -5.12 18.20
N ASP A 177 -2.87 -5.40 19.28
CA ASP A 177 -2.34 -6.17 20.41
C ASP A 177 -1.97 -7.61 20.05
N TRP A 178 -2.69 -8.22 19.12
CA TRP A 178 -2.32 -9.53 18.60
C TRP A 178 -1.04 -9.47 17.77
N ILE A 179 -0.91 -8.49 16.86
CA ILE A 179 0.31 -8.31 16.07
C ILE A 179 1.51 -8.09 17.00
N ASP A 180 1.40 -7.16 17.97
CA ASP A 180 2.48 -6.80 18.88
C ASP A 180 2.98 -8.00 19.71
N ARG A 181 2.06 -8.83 20.19
CA ARG A 181 2.38 -10.00 21.02
C ARG A 181 2.88 -11.21 20.23
N THR A 182 2.41 -11.38 19.00
CA THR A 182 2.60 -12.64 18.25
C THR A 182 3.64 -12.50 17.13
N LEU A 183 3.70 -11.34 16.45
CA LEU A 183 4.46 -11.18 15.20
C LEU A 183 5.69 -10.31 15.32
N ILE A 184 5.96 -9.69 16.47
CA ILE A 184 7.17 -8.87 16.65
C ILE A 184 8.37 -9.77 16.91
N ASP A 185 9.40 -9.58 16.09
CA ASP A 185 10.71 -10.15 16.30
C ASP A 185 11.36 -9.53 17.55
N PRO A 186 11.69 -10.32 18.59
CA PRO A 186 12.31 -9.78 19.78
C PRO A 186 13.73 -9.26 19.54
N GLU A 187 14.40 -9.67 18.46
CA GLU A 187 15.78 -9.27 18.17
C GLU A 187 15.85 -7.94 17.40
N THR A 188 15.06 -7.82 16.33
CA THR A 188 15.09 -6.65 15.43
C THR A 188 13.95 -5.67 15.64
N HIS A 189 12.94 -6.06 16.43
CA HIS A 189 11.67 -5.36 16.58
C HIS A 189 10.85 -5.16 15.29
N LEU A 190 11.24 -5.83 14.20
CA LEU A 190 10.46 -5.89 12.98
C LEU A 190 9.31 -6.89 13.11
N VAL A 191 8.32 -6.73 12.23
CA VAL A 191 7.13 -7.58 12.13
C VAL A 191 7.43 -8.75 11.18
N PHE A 192 7.30 -9.97 11.69
CA PHE A 192 7.26 -11.18 10.89
C PHE A 192 6.02 -11.23 10.00
N ASP A 193 6.11 -11.95 8.88
CA ASP A 193 5.04 -12.06 7.90
C ASP A 193 3.76 -12.63 8.53
N GLY A 194 3.88 -13.69 9.33
CA GLY A 194 2.74 -14.26 10.03
C GLY A 194 3.04 -15.48 10.89
N ILE A 195 1.98 -16.18 11.28
CA ILE A 195 2.00 -17.43 12.02
C ILE A 195 1.11 -18.45 11.31
N LYS A 196 1.68 -19.59 10.94
CA LYS A 196 0.99 -20.68 10.22
C LYS A 196 0.98 -21.93 11.08
N ASP A 197 -0.22 -22.43 11.37
CA ASP A 197 -0.39 -23.64 12.18
C ASP A 197 0.38 -23.58 13.52
N GLY A 198 0.39 -22.39 14.15
CA GLY A 198 1.13 -22.12 15.40
C GLY A 198 2.63 -21.86 15.25
N SER A 199 3.19 -21.96 14.03
CA SER A 199 4.61 -21.73 13.76
C SER A 199 4.85 -20.38 13.08
N LEU A 200 5.83 -19.60 13.57
CA LEU A 200 6.15 -18.30 13.00
C LEU A 200 6.77 -18.41 11.61
N VAL A 201 6.21 -17.66 10.65
CA VAL A 201 6.79 -17.41 9.33
C VAL A 201 7.65 -16.16 9.46
N ARG A 202 8.94 -16.38 9.71
CA ARG A 202 9.91 -15.33 10.09
C ARG A 202 10.37 -14.41 8.97
N ALA A 203 9.80 -14.53 7.76
CA ALA A 203 10.09 -13.58 6.68
C ALA A 203 9.70 -12.16 7.11
N GLN A 204 10.50 -11.17 6.75
CA GLN A 204 10.25 -9.77 7.08
C GLN A 204 10.22 -8.96 5.79
N TYR A 205 9.05 -8.42 5.48
CA TYR A 205 8.84 -7.59 4.30
C TYR A 205 8.52 -6.16 4.71
N THR A 206 8.95 -5.18 3.92
CA THR A 206 8.79 -3.75 4.27
C THR A 206 7.31 -3.39 4.48
N TYR A 207 6.40 -3.89 3.65
CA TYR A 207 4.97 -3.57 3.77
C TYR A 207 4.31 -4.09 5.04
N CYS A 208 4.76 -5.21 5.62
CA CYS A 208 4.31 -5.66 6.94
C CYS A 208 4.60 -4.60 8.00
N GLN A 209 5.77 -3.95 7.89
CA GLN A 209 6.16 -2.86 8.78
C GLN A 209 5.28 -1.64 8.55
N GLY A 210 5.08 -1.29 7.27
CA GLY A 210 4.22 -0.19 6.87
C GLY A 210 2.80 -0.29 7.43
N VAL A 211 2.13 -1.44 7.28
CA VAL A 211 0.75 -1.60 7.74
C VAL A 211 0.61 -1.59 9.26
N VAL A 212 1.62 -2.07 9.98
CA VAL A 212 1.63 -1.99 11.45
C VAL A 212 1.87 -0.55 11.91
N LEU A 213 2.83 0.16 11.31
CA LEU A 213 3.00 1.61 11.55
C LEU A 213 1.70 2.38 11.28
N GLY A 214 1.01 2.04 10.19
CA GLY A 214 -0.27 2.65 9.84
C GLY A 214 -1.36 2.39 10.87
N LEU A 215 -1.48 1.14 11.35
CA LEU A 215 -2.46 0.75 12.35
C LEU A 215 -2.21 1.45 13.68
N GLU A 216 -0.99 1.35 14.20
CA GLU A 216 -0.60 1.96 15.48
C GLU A 216 -0.78 3.48 15.45
N THR A 217 -0.46 4.14 14.33
CA THR A 217 -0.65 5.59 14.18
C THR A 217 -2.14 5.99 14.20
N GLU A 218 -3.01 5.23 13.51
CA GLU A 218 -4.46 5.49 13.54
C GLU A 218 -5.04 5.27 14.94
N LEU A 219 -4.59 4.23 15.64
CA LEU A 219 -5.02 3.95 17.01
C LEU A 219 -4.53 5.03 17.98
N ALA A 220 -3.27 5.45 17.89
CA ALA A 220 -2.74 6.56 18.68
C ALA A 220 -3.58 7.84 18.49
N ALA A 221 -3.96 8.15 17.24
CA ALA A 221 -4.76 9.34 16.93
C ALA A 221 -6.21 9.28 17.45
N ARG A 222 -6.76 8.08 17.69
CA ARG A 222 -8.21 7.87 17.91
C ARG A 222 -8.59 7.33 19.29
N THR A 223 -7.62 6.83 20.06
CA THR A 223 -7.86 6.24 21.39
C THR A 223 -7.66 7.25 22.53
N GLY A 224 -8.06 6.86 23.74
CA GLY A 224 -7.82 7.65 24.97
C GLY A 224 -6.34 7.67 25.38
N ALA A 225 -5.98 8.52 26.33
CA ALA A 225 -4.59 8.83 26.67
C ALA A 225 -3.72 7.59 27.01
N GLU A 226 -4.26 6.62 27.76
CA GLU A 226 -3.53 5.41 28.16
C GLU A 226 -3.20 4.50 26.96
N ALA A 227 -4.22 4.14 26.16
CA ALA A 227 -4.02 3.36 24.95
C ALA A 227 -3.14 4.11 23.93
N ARG A 228 -3.34 5.43 23.80
CA ARG A 228 -2.51 6.28 22.93
C ARG A 228 -1.02 6.17 23.25
N ALA A 229 -0.64 6.26 24.53
CA ALA A 229 0.75 6.15 24.95
C ALA A 229 1.36 4.79 24.57
N ARG A 230 0.60 3.70 24.73
CA ARG A 230 1.01 2.35 24.29
C ARG A 230 1.25 2.29 22.77
N HIS A 231 0.33 2.84 21.97
CA HIS A 231 0.48 2.87 20.51
C HIS A 231 1.64 3.75 20.04
N GLN A 232 1.85 4.91 20.67
CA GLN A 232 3.00 5.78 20.38
C GLN A 232 4.33 5.04 20.61
N ALA A 233 4.48 4.36 21.75
CA ALA A 233 5.67 3.56 22.03
C ALA A 233 5.93 2.47 20.97
N ARG A 234 4.87 1.82 20.47
CA ARG A 234 4.98 0.83 19.38
C ARG A 234 5.40 1.48 18.05
N VAL A 235 4.87 2.66 17.72
CA VAL A 235 5.32 3.43 16.55
C VAL A 235 6.80 3.80 16.66
N HIS A 236 7.24 4.33 17.81
CA HIS A 236 8.64 4.75 18.01
C HIS A 236 9.60 3.57 17.78
N ARG A 237 9.32 2.44 18.42
CA ARG A 237 10.10 1.21 18.28
C ARG A 237 10.18 0.74 16.83
N LEU A 238 9.04 0.70 16.13
CA LEU A 238 8.99 0.19 14.76
C LEU A 238 9.60 1.15 13.73
N VAL A 239 9.48 2.47 13.90
CA VAL A 239 10.17 3.44 13.04
C VAL A 239 11.68 3.28 13.16
N ALA A 240 12.21 3.14 14.38
CA ALA A 240 13.62 2.89 14.61
C ALA A 240 14.10 1.60 13.93
N ALA A 241 13.38 0.49 14.13
CA ALA A 241 13.67 -0.81 13.51
C ALA A 241 13.65 -0.75 11.98
N VAL A 242 12.68 -0.04 11.38
CA VAL A 242 12.62 0.17 9.93
C VAL A 242 13.84 0.95 9.44
N GLY A 243 14.23 2.01 10.15
CA GLY A 243 15.43 2.78 9.83
C GLY A 243 16.70 1.92 9.86
N GLU A 244 16.88 1.12 10.91
CA GLU A 244 18.07 0.30 11.10
C GLU A 244 18.17 -0.87 10.11
N HIS A 245 17.09 -1.62 9.93
CA HIS A 245 17.14 -2.92 9.25
C HIS A 245 16.56 -2.90 7.83
N MET A 246 15.68 -1.95 7.51
CA MET A 246 14.98 -1.87 6.23
C MET A 246 15.33 -0.62 5.40
N ALA A 247 16.00 0.36 6.00
CA ALA A 247 16.57 1.52 5.32
C ALA A 247 17.95 1.92 5.87
N PRO A 248 18.92 0.99 5.99
CA PRO A 248 20.22 1.28 6.63
C PRO A 248 21.04 2.36 5.93
N SER A 249 20.82 2.57 4.62
CA SER A 249 21.41 3.65 3.83
C SER A 249 20.52 4.89 3.71
N GLY A 250 19.44 4.96 4.50
CA GLY A 250 18.39 5.97 4.42
C GLY A 250 17.35 5.72 3.32
N VAL A 251 17.51 4.67 2.50
CA VAL A 251 16.60 4.30 1.41
C VAL A 251 15.94 2.96 1.71
N LEU A 252 14.62 2.90 1.58
CA LEU A 252 13.86 1.65 1.77
C LEU A 252 14.33 0.57 0.80
N ARG A 253 14.56 -0.65 1.33
CA ARG A 253 14.91 -1.83 0.54
C ARG A 253 13.75 -2.23 -0.39
N GLY A 254 14.10 -2.43 -1.66
CA GLY A 254 13.22 -3.03 -2.66
C GLY A 254 13.08 -4.55 -2.49
N ALA A 255 12.08 -5.14 -3.16
CA ALA A 255 11.78 -6.58 -3.07
C ALA A 255 11.50 -7.22 -4.45
N GLY A 256 12.11 -6.69 -5.52
CA GLY A 256 11.89 -7.16 -6.89
C GLY A 256 10.54 -6.71 -7.47
N GLY A 257 10.12 -7.35 -8.57
CA GLY A 257 8.84 -7.12 -9.23
C GLY A 257 7.70 -7.94 -8.60
N GLY A 258 6.66 -8.22 -9.38
CA GLY A 258 5.50 -8.96 -8.93
C GLY A 258 4.86 -8.27 -7.72
N ASP A 259 4.44 -9.03 -6.72
CA ASP A 259 3.86 -8.46 -5.50
C ASP A 259 4.87 -7.61 -4.71
N GLY A 260 6.15 -8.04 -4.71
CA GLY A 260 7.26 -7.35 -4.04
C GLY A 260 7.44 -5.90 -4.49
N GLY A 261 7.06 -5.59 -5.74
CA GLY A 261 7.14 -4.25 -6.31
C GLY A 261 6.38 -3.20 -5.51
N LEU A 262 5.27 -3.57 -4.85
CA LEU A 262 4.44 -2.65 -4.05
C LEU A 262 4.98 -2.41 -2.64
N PHE A 263 5.87 -3.26 -2.13
CA PHE A 263 6.11 -3.33 -0.69
C PHE A 263 6.74 -2.04 -0.12
N ALA A 264 7.75 -1.51 -0.79
CA ALA A 264 8.42 -0.28 -0.36
C ALA A 264 7.48 0.94 -0.45
N GLY A 265 6.64 1.03 -1.47
CA GLY A 265 5.66 2.10 -1.63
C GLY A 265 4.61 2.12 -0.51
N ILE A 266 4.09 0.95 -0.13
CA ILE A 266 3.16 0.81 1.00
C ILE A 266 3.82 1.29 2.29
N THR A 267 5.08 0.92 2.50
CA THR A 267 5.87 1.34 3.67
C THR A 267 6.04 2.87 3.69
N ALA A 268 6.41 3.46 2.56
CA ALA A 268 6.56 4.91 2.42
C ALA A 268 5.25 5.66 2.71
N ARG A 269 4.10 5.13 2.27
CA ARG A 269 2.78 5.70 2.58
C ARG A 269 2.54 5.80 4.08
N TYR A 270 2.83 4.75 4.82
CA TYR A 270 2.53 4.72 6.25
C TYR A 270 3.61 5.40 7.10
N LEU A 271 4.87 5.43 6.66
CA LEU A 271 5.87 6.34 7.23
C LEU A 271 5.46 7.81 7.03
N ALA A 272 4.90 8.16 5.88
CA ALA A 272 4.33 9.50 5.69
C ALA A 272 3.15 9.75 6.63
N LEU A 273 2.28 8.75 6.87
CA LEU A 273 1.21 8.88 7.86
C LEU A 273 1.75 9.11 9.27
N VAL A 274 2.79 8.40 9.69
CA VAL A 274 3.49 8.63 10.98
C VAL A 274 3.96 10.09 11.05
N ALA A 275 4.72 10.53 10.04
CA ALA A 275 5.30 11.86 9.99
C ALA A 275 4.26 13.00 10.06
N THR A 276 3.05 12.78 9.54
CA THR A 276 2.01 13.82 9.46
C THR A 276 0.93 13.73 10.53
N THR A 277 0.76 12.57 11.18
CA THR A 277 -0.45 12.27 11.95
C THR A 277 -0.18 11.67 13.34
N LEU A 278 1.03 11.17 13.64
CA LEU A 278 1.36 10.68 14.98
C LEU A 278 1.16 11.83 16.00
N PRO A 279 0.21 11.70 16.96
CA PRO A 279 -0.04 12.73 17.95
C PRO A 279 1.09 12.80 18.98
N GLY A 280 1.08 13.86 19.80
CA GLY A 280 2.01 14.03 20.92
C GLY A 280 3.20 14.92 20.61
N ASP A 281 3.71 15.55 21.67
CA ASP A 281 4.77 16.57 21.61
C ASP A 281 6.01 16.15 22.41
N SER A 282 6.12 14.88 22.81
CA SER A 282 7.32 14.39 23.46
C SER A 282 8.51 14.38 22.49
N ALA A 283 9.72 14.32 23.04
CA ALA A 283 10.93 14.21 22.22
C ALA A 283 10.88 12.95 21.32
N ASP A 284 10.37 11.83 21.85
CA ASP A 284 10.26 10.58 21.09
C ASP A 284 9.24 10.68 19.95
N ASP A 285 8.11 11.36 20.18
CA ASP A 285 7.10 11.61 19.13
C ASP A 285 7.72 12.42 17.98
N ALA A 286 8.47 13.47 18.32
CA ALA A 286 9.16 14.30 17.34
C ALA A 286 10.23 13.51 16.58
N MET A 287 11.06 12.73 17.28
CA MET A 287 12.08 11.88 16.67
C MET A 287 11.49 10.85 15.71
N ALA A 288 10.37 10.21 16.08
CA ALA A 288 9.70 9.25 15.21
C ALA A 288 9.14 9.91 13.94
N ARG A 289 8.51 11.09 14.07
CA ARG A 289 8.03 11.85 12.90
C ARG A 289 9.17 12.26 11.97
N ASP A 290 10.28 12.74 12.52
CA ASP A 290 11.43 13.20 11.73
C ASP A 290 12.20 12.05 11.08
N ALA A 291 12.37 10.93 11.76
CA ALA A 291 12.95 9.72 11.19
C ALA A 291 12.08 9.19 10.03
N ALA A 292 10.76 9.09 10.23
CA ALA A 292 9.84 8.64 9.18
C ALA A 292 9.85 9.59 7.97
N ARG A 293 9.83 10.91 8.20
CA ARG A 293 9.98 11.93 7.14
C ARG A 293 11.30 11.75 6.39
N THR A 294 12.41 11.57 7.11
CA THR A 294 13.75 11.46 6.52
C THR A 294 13.86 10.24 5.61
N ILE A 295 13.35 9.09 6.04
CA ILE A 295 13.33 7.85 5.23
C ILE A 295 12.50 8.06 3.96
N VAL A 296 11.31 8.67 4.06
CA VAL A 296 10.45 8.95 2.90
C VAL A 296 11.16 9.86 1.89
N LEU A 297 11.73 10.98 2.35
CA LEU A 297 12.36 11.96 1.45
C LEU A 297 13.66 11.45 0.84
N SER A 298 14.48 10.73 1.61
CA SER A 298 15.72 10.12 1.11
C SER A 298 15.42 9.04 0.08
N SER A 299 14.44 8.18 0.37
CA SER A 299 13.95 7.17 -0.59
C SER A 299 13.40 7.83 -1.85
N ALA A 300 12.56 8.87 -1.72
CA ALA A 300 11.96 9.55 -2.87
C ALA A 300 13.00 10.26 -3.73
N LYS A 301 14.02 10.87 -3.11
CA LYS A 301 15.14 11.47 -3.85
C LYS A 301 15.90 10.39 -4.61
N SER A 302 16.27 9.29 -3.95
CA SER A 302 17.03 8.20 -4.56
C SER A 302 16.26 7.53 -5.70
N ALA A 303 15.00 7.17 -5.47
CA ALA A 303 14.11 6.60 -6.48
C ALA A 303 13.94 7.52 -7.69
N TRP A 304 13.88 8.84 -7.44
CA TRP A 304 13.82 9.82 -8.52
C TRP A 304 15.15 9.85 -9.28
N ASP A 305 16.29 9.96 -8.60
CA ASP A 305 17.60 10.08 -9.25
C ASP A 305 17.96 8.85 -10.10
N TYR A 306 17.57 7.65 -9.66
CA TYR A 306 17.81 6.38 -10.36
C TYR A 306 16.69 5.92 -11.32
N ARG A 307 15.64 6.71 -11.51
CA ARG A 307 14.57 6.39 -12.47
C ARG A 307 15.09 6.49 -13.91
N GLN A 308 14.51 5.71 -14.82
CA GLN A 308 14.65 5.97 -16.25
C GLN A 308 13.63 7.01 -16.72
N THR A 309 13.88 7.60 -17.89
CA THR A 309 12.93 8.50 -18.55
C THR A 309 12.54 7.91 -19.90
N VAL A 310 11.24 7.64 -20.09
CA VAL A 310 10.69 7.16 -21.36
C VAL A 310 9.57 8.09 -21.80
N ASP A 311 9.69 8.64 -23.00
CA ASP A 311 8.78 9.64 -23.58
C ASP A 311 8.54 10.84 -22.65
N GLY A 312 9.58 11.29 -21.95
CA GLY A 312 9.51 12.40 -20.99
C GLY A 312 8.84 12.08 -19.65
N LEU A 313 8.48 10.80 -19.40
CA LEU A 313 7.82 10.36 -18.17
C LEU A 313 8.68 9.37 -17.38
N PRO A 314 8.62 9.40 -16.03
CA PRO A 314 9.47 8.56 -15.19
C PRO A 314 9.11 7.08 -15.31
N LEU A 315 10.12 6.20 -15.25
CA LEU A 315 9.99 4.75 -15.10
C LEU A 315 10.81 4.34 -13.88
N PHE A 316 10.15 3.81 -12.85
CA PHE A 316 10.81 3.44 -11.60
C PHE A 316 11.25 1.99 -11.60
N GLY A 317 12.34 1.71 -10.89
CA GLY A 317 12.85 0.38 -10.60
C GLY A 317 12.24 -0.23 -9.32
N PRO A 318 12.32 -1.56 -9.16
CA PRO A 318 11.93 -2.24 -7.92
C PRO A 318 12.89 -1.96 -6.76
N PHE A 319 14.10 -1.48 -7.05
CA PHE A 319 15.11 -1.03 -6.10
C PHE A 319 15.39 0.45 -6.34
N TRP A 320 15.45 1.25 -5.27
CA TRP A 320 15.63 2.70 -5.36
C TRP A 320 17.09 3.14 -5.12
N ASP A 321 18.03 2.20 -5.12
CA ASP A 321 19.47 2.40 -4.87
C ASP A 321 20.35 2.15 -6.11
N ARG A 322 19.73 1.90 -7.27
CA ARG A 322 20.39 1.60 -8.54
C ARG A 322 19.49 1.99 -9.71
N ASP A 323 20.10 2.22 -10.87
CA ASP A 323 19.39 2.58 -12.10
C ASP A 323 18.28 1.56 -12.43
N ALA A 324 17.10 2.07 -12.75
CA ALA A 324 16.01 1.25 -13.28
C ALA A 324 16.37 0.71 -14.67
N GLU A 325 15.89 -0.48 -15.00
CA GLU A 325 16.13 -1.12 -16.29
C GLU A 325 15.02 -0.78 -17.30
N LEU A 326 15.41 -0.51 -18.56
CA LEU A 326 14.45 -0.26 -19.64
C LEU A 326 13.90 -1.58 -20.19
N PRO A 327 12.57 -1.79 -20.22
CA PRO A 327 11.99 -2.94 -20.88
C PRO A 327 12.31 -2.95 -22.40
N PRO A 328 12.56 -4.11 -23.01
CA PRO A 328 12.81 -4.21 -24.44
C PRO A 328 11.57 -3.79 -25.26
N GLN A 329 11.81 -3.23 -26.46
CA GLN A 329 10.79 -2.60 -27.30
C GLN A 329 9.76 -3.57 -27.93
N ARG A 330 10.00 -4.89 -27.88
CA ARG A 330 9.07 -5.92 -28.36
C ARG A 330 8.79 -6.95 -27.27
N SER A 331 7.63 -7.59 -27.36
CA SER A 331 7.11 -8.68 -26.51
C SER A 331 7.96 -9.96 -26.50
N GLU A 332 9.25 -9.87 -26.83
CA GLU A 332 10.29 -10.85 -26.52
C GLU A 332 10.90 -10.58 -25.13
N ALA A 333 10.38 -9.59 -24.38
CA ALA A 333 10.52 -9.54 -22.93
C ALA A 333 10.10 -10.91 -22.40
N GLY A 334 10.98 -11.61 -21.70
CA GLY A 334 10.76 -13.01 -21.33
C GLY A 334 9.65 -13.19 -20.30
N GLN A 335 9.89 -13.92 -19.22
CA GLN A 335 8.77 -14.39 -18.39
C GLN A 335 8.04 -13.21 -17.71
N ASP A 336 6.72 -13.09 -17.95
CA ASP A 336 5.86 -12.12 -17.28
C ASP A 336 5.68 -12.50 -15.79
N ALA A 337 5.21 -11.56 -14.98
CA ALA A 337 4.86 -11.83 -13.59
C ALA A 337 3.73 -12.89 -13.51
N GLU A 338 3.93 -13.95 -12.72
CA GLU A 338 3.02 -15.09 -12.63
C GLU A 338 2.44 -15.26 -11.24
N PHE A 339 1.13 -15.55 -11.17
CA PHE A 339 0.45 -15.85 -9.91
C PHE A 339 0.67 -17.32 -9.53
N VAL A 340 1.40 -17.54 -8.44
CA VAL A 340 1.71 -18.87 -7.89
C VAL A 340 1.31 -18.89 -6.41
N ALA A 341 0.43 -19.83 -6.06
CA ALA A 341 0.06 -20.13 -4.68
C ALA A 341 -0.42 -18.92 -3.82
N GLY A 342 -1.03 -17.90 -4.43
CA GLY A 342 -1.54 -16.72 -3.72
C GLY A 342 -0.66 -15.48 -3.81
N ALA A 343 0.56 -15.61 -4.36
CA ALA A 343 1.48 -14.50 -4.59
C ALA A 343 1.80 -14.35 -6.09
N VAL A 344 2.15 -13.14 -6.52
CA VAL A 344 2.62 -12.83 -7.86
C VAL A 344 4.14 -12.73 -7.84
N ASN A 345 4.82 -13.63 -8.56
CA ASN A 345 6.26 -13.60 -8.71
C ASN A 345 6.70 -12.48 -9.66
N SER A 346 7.96 -12.04 -9.53
CA SER A 346 8.54 -11.01 -10.39
C SER A 346 8.53 -11.43 -11.85
N SER A 347 8.26 -10.47 -12.75
CA SER A 347 8.68 -10.63 -14.15
C SER A 347 10.20 -10.60 -14.26
N GLU A 348 10.72 -11.06 -15.39
CA GLU A 348 12.16 -11.01 -15.71
C GLU A 348 12.70 -9.58 -15.73
N ILE A 349 11.86 -8.59 -16.05
CA ILE A 349 12.16 -7.15 -15.97
C ILE A 349 11.07 -6.47 -15.16
N ALA A 350 11.30 -6.35 -13.86
CA ALA A 350 10.34 -5.89 -12.86
C ALA A 350 9.75 -4.50 -13.14
N GLU A 351 10.49 -3.61 -13.83
CA GLU A 351 10.03 -2.27 -14.24
C GLU A 351 8.78 -2.33 -15.11
N ARG A 352 8.52 -3.47 -15.75
CA ARG A 352 7.29 -3.71 -16.51
C ARG A 352 6.06 -3.74 -15.61
N ASP A 353 6.22 -4.19 -14.38
CA ASP A 353 5.10 -4.54 -13.50
C ASP A 353 4.41 -3.28 -12.99
N LEU A 354 3.08 -3.27 -13.05
CA LEU A 354 2.26 -2.18 -12.52
C LEU A 354 2.57 -1.94 -11.03
N SER A 355 2.82 -2.99 -10.26
CA SER A 355 3.17 -2.91 -8.84
C SER A 355 4.38 -2.00 -8.59
N VAL A 356 5.46 -2.15 -9.36
CA VAL A 356 6.68 -1.33 -9.26
C VAL A 356 6.36 0.13 -9.58
N GLN A 357 5.61 0.38 -10.65
CA GLN A 357 5.26 1.74 -11.04
C GLN A 357 4.32 2.43 -10.03
N LEU A 358 3.38 1.69 -9.45
CA LEU A 358 2.53 2.19 -8.37
C LEU A 358 3.34 2.54 -7.12
N SER A 359 4.36 1.75 -6.79
CA SER A 359 5.25 1.98 -5.65
C SER A 359 6.02 3.30 -5.80
N GLY A 360 6.60 3.55 -6.98
CA GLY A 360 7.26 4.81 -7.29
C GLY A 360 6.32 6.01 -7.26
N TRP A 361 5.09 5.88 -7.81
CA TRP A 361 4.08 6.94 -7.72
C TRP A 361 3.67 7.22 -6.26
N MET A 362 3.36 6.17 -5.50
CA MET A 362 2.99 6.26 -4.09
C MET A 362 4.08 6.97 -3.26
N LEU A 363 5.35 6.70 -3.53
CA LEU A 363 6.48 7.36 -2.88
C LEU A 363 6.55 8.86 -3.20
N MET A 364 6.29 9.27 -4.44
CA MET A 364 6.28 10.70 -4.81
C MET A 364 5.14 11.45 -4.13
N GLU A 365 3.95 10.84 -4.03
CA GLU A 365 2.81 11.41 -3.29
C GLU A 365 3.12 11.50 -1.78
N ALA A 366 3.76 10.47 -1.22
CA ALA A 366 4.21 10.46 0.18
C ALA A 366 5.22 11.59 0.47
N ALA A 367 6.20 11.81 -0.40
CA ALA A 367 7.16 12.90 -0.30
C ALA A 367 6.48 14.29 -0.36
N GLY A 368 5.51 14.45 -1.26
CA GLY A 368 4.69 15.67 -1.33
C GLY A 368 3.91 15.94 -0.05
N ASN A 369 3.37 14.91 0.58
CA ASN A 369 2.61 15.04 1.84
C ASN A 369 3.50 15.46 3.01
N VAL A 370 4.66 14.81 3.21
CA VAL A 370 5.52 15.10 4.39
C VAL A 370 6.22 16.47 4.30
N THR A 371 6.43 17.00 3.09
CA THR A 371 6.97 18.35 2.88
C THR A 371 5.93 19.45 3.06
N ALA A 372 4.66 19.19 2.72
CA ALA A 372 3.58 20.16 2.91
C ALA A 372 3.34 20.50 4.39
N VAL A 373 3.66 19.58 5.31
CA VAL A 373 3.55 19.79 6.77
C VAL A 373 4.69 20.62 7.33
N SER A 374 5.93 20.51 6.81
CA SER A 374 7.07 21.33 7.28
C SER A 374 6.97 22.81 6.93
N ALA A 375 6.11 23.16 5.97
CA ALA A 375 5.93 24.54 5.50
C ALA A 375 4.80 25.28 6.24
N ARG A 376 4.19 24.65 7.25
CA ARG A 376 3.19 25.23 8.15
C ARG A 376 3.79 25.29 9.54
#